data_AF-A0A519KUP5-F1
#
_entry.id   AF-A0A519KUP5-F1
#
_cell.length_a   1.000
_cell.length_b   1.000
_cell.length_c   1.000
_cell.angle_alpha   90.00
_cell.angle_beta   90.00
_cell.angle_gamma   90.00
#
_symmetry.space_group_name_H-M   'P 1'
#
loop_
_entity.id
_entity.type
_entity.pdbx_description
1 polymer ?
#
loop_
_entity_poly.entity_id
_entity_poly.type
_entity_poly.pdbx_seq_one_letter_code
_entity_poly.pdbx_strand_id
1 'polypeptide(L)'
;MERLRSRFQGLHNIIRFNWHFYVIALAALIALMVIALYLPTTERIQTSIYVLCALLVLSTFVSLCVSYYVYDASGLYELRWLNEWLTGDEQEVVNIHAGFDETSELLRARLSLPKIRVFDFYDPK
;
A
#
# COMPACT_ATOMS: atom_id res chain seq x y z
N MET A 1 -3.47 3.78 -25.15
CA MET A 1 -4.34 3.37 -24.03
C MET A 1 -4.10 4.34 -22.90
N GLU A 2 -5.10 5.11 -22.51
CA GLU A 2 -5.04 5.88 -21.27
C GLU A 2 -4.73 4.93 -20.11
N ARG A 3 -3.72 5.24 -19.29
CA ARG A 3 -3.48 4.45 -18.09
C ARG A 3 -4.62 4.76 -17.13
N LEU A 4 -5.49 3.78 -16.89
CA LEU A 4 -6.55 3.90 -15.87
C LEU A 4 -6.01 4.29 -14.48
N ARG A 5 -4.73 4.00 -14.22
CA ARG A 5 -4.03 4.37 -12.98
C ARG A 5 -2.88 5.34 -13.23
N SER A 6 -2.80 6.39 -12.42
CA SER A 6 -1.66 7.31 -12.45
C SER A 6 -0.41 6.65 -11.84
N ARG A 7 0.79 7.12 -12.22
CA ARG A 7 2.04 6.66 -11.58
C ARG A 7 1.97 7.03 -10.09
N PHE A 8 2.23 6.07 -9.21
CA PHE A 8 2.20 6.22 -7.73
C PHE A 8 0.79 6.29 -7.11
N GLN A 9 -0.27 5.98 -7.85
CA GLN A 9 -1.62 5.95 -7.28
C GLN A 9 -1.74 4.94 -6.13
N GLY A 10 -1.09 3.78 -6.24
CA GLY A 10 -1.11 2.77 -5.20
C GLY A 10 -0.42 3.24 -3.92
N LEU A 11 0.81 3.73 -4.05
CA LEU A 11 1.57 4.32 -2.94
C LEU A 11 0.80 5.47 -2.27
N HIS A 12 0.17 6.36 -3.05
CA HIS A 12 -0.61 7.47 -2.51
C HIS A 12 -1.83 6.98 -1.71
N ASN A 13 -2.54 5.96 -2.20
CA ASN A 13 -3.66 5.36 -1.47
C ASN A 13 -3.20 4.76 -0.14
N ILE A 14 -2.07 4.05 -0.14
CA ILE A 14 -1.50 3.47 1.08
C ILE A 14 -1.14 4.56 2.09
N ILE A 15 -0.47 5.63 1.65
CA ILE A 15 -0.12 6.75 2.54
C ILE A 15 -1.38 7.41 3.08
N ARG A 16 -2.38 7.68 2.23
CA ARG A 16 -3.63 8.33 2.64
C ARG A 16 -4.41 7.49 3.65
N PHE A 17 -4.49 6.17 3.46
CA PHE A 17 -5.21 5.29 4.37
C PHE A 17 -4.48 5.11 5.70
N ASN A 18 -3.15 5.02 5.66
CA ASN A 18 -2.30 4.75 6.82
C ASN A 18 -1.65 6.03 7.40
N TRP A 19 -2.16 7.22 7.08
CA TRP A 19 -1.52 8.50 7.39
C TRP A 19 -1.16 8.65 8.87
N HIS A 20 -2.04 8.18 9.75
CA HIS A 20 -1.87 8.21 11.21
C HIS A 20 -0.58 7.50 11.65
N PHE A 21 -0.22 6.36 11.05
CA PHE A 21 0.99 5.61 11.39
C PHE A 21 2.25 6.42 11.07
N TYR A 22 2.28 7.13 9.94
CA TYR A 22 3.42 7.97 9.58
C TYR A 22 3.55 9.19 10.49
N VAL A 23 2.43 9.78 10.91
CA VAL A 23 2.43 10.89 11.88
C VAL A 23 2.94 10.42 13.25
N ILE A 24 2.47 9.26 13.73
CA ILE A 24 2.95 8.67 14.98
C ILE A 24 4.44 8.34 14.90
N ALA A 25 4.90 7.74 13.79
CA ALA A 25 6.31 7.43 13.57
C ALA A 25 7.17 8.71 13.57
N LEU A 26 6.71 9.78 12.91
CA LEU A 26 7.40 11.08 12.90
C LEU A 26 7.44 11.72 14.30
N ALA A 27 6.33 11.69 15.03
CA ALA A 27 6.26 12.22 16.39
C ALA A 27 7.20 11.46 17.34
N ALA A 28 7.22 10.13 17.24
CA ALA A 28 8.14 9.29 18.00
C ALA A 28 9.60 9.58 17.66
N LEU A 29 9.92 9.74 16.37
CA LEU A 29 11.27 10.11 15.92
C LEU A 29 11.70 11.46 16.51
N ILE A 30 10.84 12.49 16.46
CA ILE A 30 11.12 13.80 17.03
C ILE A 30 11.33 13.69 18.55
N ALA A 31 10.47 12.98 19.26
CA ALA A 31 10.59 12.80 20.71
C ALA A 31 11.91 12.12 21.09
N LEU A 32 12.30 11.05 20.38
CA LEU A 32 13.58 10.37 20.58
C LEU A 32 14.78 11.29 20.33
N MET A 33 14.73 12.11 19.28
CA MET A 33 15.79 13.08 18.99
C MET A 33 15.87 14.19 20.05
N VAL A 34 14.74 14.68 20.56
CA VAL A 34 14.72 15.65 21.66
C VAL A 34 15.35 15.04 22.92
N ILE A 35 15.04 13.79 23.24
CA ILE A 35 15.66 13.08 24.37
C ILE A 35 17.17 12.95 24.16
N ALA A 36 17.62 12.55 22.96
CA ALA A 36 19.04 12.37 22.66
C ALA A 36 19.87 13.68 22.70
N LEU A 37 19.24 14.83 22.42
CA LEU A 37 19.92 16.11 22.32
C LEU A 37 19.87 16.95 23.60
N TYR A 38 18.78 16.87 24.37
CA TYR A 38 18.53 17.78 25.49
C TYR A 38 18.56 17.12 26.86
N LEU A 39 18.42 15.80 26.96
CA LEU A 39 18.47 15.11 28.24
C LEU A 39 19.87 14.53 28.48
N PRO A 40 20.45 14.71 29.68
CA PRO A 40 21.69 14.07 30.05
C PRO A 40 21.47 12.55 30.07
N THR A 41 22.12 11.84 29.15
CA THR A 41 22.03 10.39 29.00
C THR A 41 23.43 9.78 28.91
N THR A 42 23.56 8.51 29.29
CA THR A 42 24.81 7.75 29.11
C THR A 42 25.03 7.43 27.62
N GLU A 43 26.28 7.33 27.17
CA GLU A 43 26.64 6.98 25.79
C GLU A 43 25.94 5.71 25.26
N ARG A 44 25.74 4.71 26.13
CA ARG A 44 24.99 3.48 25.79
C ARG A 44 23.54 3.78 25.43
N ILE A 45 22.87 4.61 26.23
CA ILE A 45 21.47 5.00 26.01
C ILE A 45 21.36 5.83 24.75
N GLN A 46 22.29 6.77 24.54
CA GLN A 46 22.31 7.61 23.35
C GLN A 46 22.48 6.77 22.07
N THR A 47 23.39 5.78 22.09
CA THR A 47 23.58 4.83 20.99
C THR A 47 22.30 4.03 20.73
N SER A 48 21.64 3.52 21.79
CA SER A 48 20.37 2.81 21.65
C SER A 48 19.28 3.68 21.04
N ILE A 49 19.19 4.96 21.40
CA ILE A 49 18.23 5.90 20.80
C ILE A 49 18.50 6.05 19.30
N TYR A 50 19.75 6.26 18.88
CA TYR A 50 20.07 6.36 17.46
C TYR A 50 19.77 5.08 16.68
N VAL A 51 20.04 3.92 17.26
CA VAL A 51 19.67 2.63 16.66
C VAL A 51 18.14 2.53 16.50
N LEU A 52 17.36 2.91 17.52
CA LEU A 52 15.91 2.91 17.45
C LEU A 52 15.38 3.88 16.38
N CYS A 53 15.94 5.09 16.29
CA CYS A 53 15.62 6.05 15.22
C CYS A 53 15.90 5.45 13.84
N ALA A 54 17.07 4.82 13.66
CA ALA A 54 17.45 4.19 12.40
C ALA A 54 16.50 3.04 12.02
N LEU A 55 16.11 2.19 12.98
CA LEU A 55 15.16 1.10 12.76
C LEU A 55 13.76 1.62 12.41
N LEU A 56 13.30 2.70 13.05
CA LEU A 56 12.00 3.31 12.76
C LEU A 56 11.97 3.90 11.35
N VAL A 57 13.02 4.61 10.94
CA VAL A 57 13.15 5.15 9.58
C VAL A 57 13.25 4.01 8.56
N LEU A 58 14.11 3.02 8.82
CA LEU A 58 14.33 1.90 7.91
C LEU A 58 13.05 1.07 7.69
N SER A 59 12.33 0.74 8.76
CA SER A 59 11.09 -0.04 8.66
C SER A 59 10.01 0.72 7.88
N THR A 60 9.85 2.03 8.14
CA THR A 60 8.91 2.89 7.40
C THR A 60 9.30 2.96 5.91
N PHE A 61 10.59 3.15 5.62
CA PHE A 61 11.11 3.23 4.26
C PHE A 61 10.90 1.92 3.50
N VAL A 62 11.27 0.78 4.10
CA VAL A 62 11.09 -0.55 3.50
C VAL A 62 9.61 -0.82 3.21
N SER A 63 8.72 -0.48 4.16
CA SER A 63 7.27 -0.60 3.96
C SER A 63 6.78 0.19 2.75
N LEU A 64 7.22 1.43 2.58
CA LEU A 64 6.88 2.26 1.43
C LEU A 64 7.49 1.75 0.13
N CYS A 65 8.73 1.26 0.14
CA CYS A 65 9.38 0.68 -1.05
C CYS A 65 8.66 -0.58 -1.52
N VAL A 66 8.30 -1.49 -0.61
CA VAL A 66 7.55 -2.71 -0.96
C VAL A 66 6.15 -2.35 -1.45
N SER A 67 5.49 -1.38 -0.81
CA SER A 67 4.19 -0.86 -1.23
C SER A 67 4.23 -0.30 -2.65
N TYR A 68 5.22 0.55 -2.94
CA TYR A 68 5.45 1.06 -4.28
C TYR A 68 5.72 -0.08 -5.28
N TYR A 69 6.58 -1.03 -4.91
CA TYR A 69 6.91 -2.15 -5.78
C TYR A 69 5.66 -2.95 -6.14
N VAL A 70 4.87 -3.37 -5.15
CA VAL A 70 3.69 -4.21 -5.40
C VAL A 70 2.62 -3.45 -6.18
N TYR A 71 2.26 -2.24 -5.76
CA TYR A 71 1.08 -1.56 -6.30
C TYR A 71 1.35 -0.77 -7.58
N ASP A 72 2.57 -0.25 -7.77
CA ASP A 72 2.88 0.65 -8.87
C ASP A 72 3.92 0.10 -9.86
N ALA A 73 4.79 -0.83 -9.45
CA ALA A 73 5.90 -1.31 -10.29
C ALA A 73 5.83 -2.78 -10.73
N SER A 74 5.20 -3.66 -9.95
CA SER A 74 5.24 -5.12 -10.17
C SER A 74 4.39 -5.59 -11.36
N GLY A 75 3.46 -4.75 -11.83
CA GLY A 75 2.47 -5.12 -12.84
C GLY A 75 1.33 -5.99 -12.30
N LEU A 76 1.24 -6.25 -10.99
CA LEU A 76 0.15 -7.01 -10.36
C LEU A 76 -1.23 -6.45 -10.74
N TYR A 77 -1.38 -5.13 -10.63
CA TYR A 77 -2.60 -4.39 -10.96
C TYR A 77 -2.83 -4.19 -12.46
N GLU A 78 -1.94 -4.70 -13.30
CA GLU A 78 -2.27 -4.84 -14.73
C GLU A 78 -3.12 -6.08 -14.98
N LEU A 79 -3.22 -7.01 -14.02
CA LEU A 79 -4.00 -8.25 -14.13
C LEU A 79 -3.57 -9.14 -15.32
N ARG A 80 -2.29 -9.07 -15.74
CA ARG A 80 -1.77 -9.87 -16.86
C ARG A 80 -1.80 -11.37 -16.59
N TRP A 81 -1.62 -11.76 -15.33
CA TRP A 81 -1.72 -13.14 -14.88
C TRP A 81 -3.09 -13.76 -15.17
N LEU A 82 -4.16 -12.95 -15.28
CA LEU A 82 -5.49 -13.45 -15.58
C LEU A 82 -5.58 -14.07 -16.99
N ASN A 83 -4.73 -13.62 -17.92
CA ASN A 83 -4.71 -14.14 -19.30
C ASN A 83 -4.39 -15.64 -19.38
N GLU A 84 -3.69 -16.19 -18.38
CA GLU A 84 -3.37 -17.63 -18.34
C GLU A 84 -4.59 -18.48 -17.98
N TRP A 85 -5.64 -17.86 -17.43
CA TRP A 85 -6.84 -18.53 -16.92
C TRP A 85 -8.07 -18.25 -17.79
N LEU A 86 -8.03 -17.23 -18.64
CA LEU A 86 -9.13 -16.88 -19.53
C LEU A 86 -9.06 -17.75 -20.81
N THR A 87 -10.19 -18.36 -21.15
CA THR A 87 -10.41 -19.08 -22.41
C THR A 87 -10.93 -18.17 -23.50
N GLY A 88 -11.47 -16.98 -23.16
CA GLY A 88 -12.01 -16.00 -24.11
C GLY A 88 -13.51 -16.16 -24.39
N ASP A 89 -14.14 -17.20 -23.83
CA ASP A 89 -15.58 -17.48 -23.97
C ASP A 89 -16.37 -17.11 -22.69
N GLU A 90 -15.74 -16.43 -21.73
CA GLU A 90 -16.36 -16.07 -20.46
C GLU A 90 -17.61 -15.21 -20.67
N GLN A 91 -18.76 -15.73 -20.25
CA GLN A 91 -20.03 -14.99 -20.38
C GLN A 91 -20.26 -14.02 -19.21
N GLU A 92 -19.64 -14.28 -18.06
CA GLU A 92 -19.85 -13.55 -16.82
C GLU A 92 -18.61 -13.63 -15.93
N VAL A 93 -18.19 -12.49 -15.38
CA VAL A 93 -17.10 -12.42 -14.40
C VAL A 93 -17.62 -11.89 -13.08
N VAL A 94 -17.23 -12.56 -12.01
CA VAL A 94 -17.62 -12.19 -10.65
C VAL A 94 -16.39 -11.64 -9.92
N ASN A 95 -16.42 -10.36 -9.59
CA ASN A 95 -15.44 -9.72 -8.71
C ASN A 95 -15.98 -9.73 -7.28
N ILE A 96 -15.28 -10.41 -6.37
CA ILE A 96 -15.65 -10.48 -4.96
C ILE A 96 -14.56 -9.77 -4.16
N HIS A 97 -14.91 -8.73 -3.41
CA HIS A 97 -13.99 -7.98 -2.57
C HIS A 97 -14.59 -7.67 -1.20
N ALA A 98 -13.76 -7.25 -0.24
CA ALA A 98 -14.20 -6.78 1.06
C ALA A 98 -13.71 -5.34 1.27
N GLY A 99 -14.57 -4.38 0.95
CA GLY A 99 -14.33 -2.97 1.20
C GLY A 99 -13.73 -2.30 -0.03
N PHE A 100 -12.54 -1.73 0.09
CA PHE A 100 -11.96 -0.88 -0.97
C PHE A 100 -11.79 -1.66 -2.29
N ASP A 101 -12.52 -1.24 -3.32
CA ASP A 101 -12.55 -1.87 -4.63
C ASP A 101 -11.53 -1.24 -5.59
N GLU A 102 -10.36 -1.87 -5.70
CA GLU A 102 -9.32 -1.47 -6.66
C GLU A 102 -9.38 -2.24 -7.98
N THR A 103 -10.23 -3.27 -8.09
CA THR A 103 -10.15 -4.26 -9.17
C THR A 103 -11.29 -4.15 -10.17
N SER A 104 -12.48 -3.68 -9.80
CA SER A 104 -13.62 -3.63 -10.71
C SER A 104 -13.36 -2.78 -11.96
N GLU A 105 -12.80 -1.59 -11.81
CA GLU A 105 -12.49 -0.73 -12.97
C GLU A 105 -11.40 -1.34 -13.85
N LEU A 106 -10.39 -1.97 -13.24
CA LEU A 106 -9.33 -2.67 -13.96
C LEU A 106 -9.86 -3.87 -14.75
N LEU A 107 -10.75 -4.65 -14.14
CA LEU A 107 -11.44 -5.76 -14.78
C LEU A 107 -12.31 -5.27 -15.94
N ARG A 108 -13.09 -4.20 -15.76
CA ARG A 108 -13.90 -3.60 -16.84
C ARG A 108 -13.07 -3.08 -18.00
N ALA A 109 -11.93 -2.47 -17.72
CA ALA A 109 -11.04 -1.96 -18.75
C ALA A 109 -10.31 -3.08 -19.51
N ARG A 110 -9.98 -4.18 -18.83
CA ARG A 110 -9.20 -5.29 -19.40
C ARG A 110 -10.08 -6.33 -20.08
N LEU A 111 -11.19 -6.67 -19.47
CA LEU A 111 -12.12 -7.67 -19.96
C LEU A 111 -13.18 -6.93 -20.77
N SER A 112 -13.14 -7.09 -22.09
CA SER A 112 -14.19 -6.61 -23.01
C SER A 112 -15.44 -7.49 -22.89
N LEU A 113 -15.83 -7.84 -21.66
CA LEU A 113 -16.90 -8.78 -21.37
C LEU A 113 -18.22 -8.04 -21.16
N PRO A 114 -19.34 -8.61 -21.61
CA PRO A 114 -20.64 -7.97 -21.50
C PRO A 114 -21.17 -7.88 -20.06
N LYS A 115 -20.62 -8.64 -19.11
CA LYS A 115 -21.17 -8.73 -17.75
C LYS A 115 -20.12 -8.99 -16.66
N ILE A 116 -19.80 -7.94 -15.90
CA ILE A 116 -19.02 -8.02 -14.65
C ILE A 116 -19.97 -7.76 -13.48
N ARG A 117 -20.09 -8.73 -12.55
CA ARG A 117 -20.81 -8.56 -11.29
C ARG A 117 -19.83 -8.33 -10.15
N VAL A 118 -20.15 -7.36 -9.31
CA VAL A 118 -19.32 -6.99 -8.16
C VAL A 118 -20.08 -7.34 -6.89
N PHE A 119 -19.44 -8.07 -5.98
CA PHE A 119 -19.96 -8.39 -4.67
C PHE A 119 -18.99 -7.88 -3.60
N ASP A 120 -19.47 -6.97 -2.76
CA ASP A 120 -18.78 -6.50 -1.56
C ASP A 120 -19.37 -7.21 -0.34
N PHE A 121 -18.52 -7.88 0.42
CA PHE A 121 -18.92 -8.56 1.66
C PHE A 121 -18.34 -7.91 2.92
N TYR A 122 -17.87 -6.66 2.83
CA TYR A 122 -17.39 -5.92 3.98
C TYR A 122 -18.49 -5.68 5.02
N ASP A 123 -18.26 -6.14 6.25
CA ASP A 123 -19.05 -5.80 7.43
C ASP A 123 -18.19 -4.96 8.40
N PRO A 124 -18.54 -3.69 8.65
CA PRO A 124 -17.79 -2.83 9.57
C PRO A 124 -18.04 -3.12 11.06
N LYS A 125 -18.89 -4.11 11.41
CA LYS A 125 -19.35 -4.38 12.77
C LYS A 125 -18.59 -5.47 13.50
#